data_AF-A0A7U3Z6K0-F1
#
_entry.id   AF-A0A7U3Z6K0-F1
#
_cell.length_a   1.000
_cell.length_b   1.000
_cell.length_c   1.000
_cell.angle_alpha   90.00
_cell.angle_beta   90.00
_cell.angle_gamma   90.00
#
_symmetry.space_group_name_H-M   'P 1'
#
loop_
_entity.id
_entity.type
_entity.pdbx_description
1 polymer ?
#
loop_
_entity_poly.entity_id
_entity_poly.type
_entity_poly.pdbx_seq_one_letter_code
_entity_poly.pdbx_strand_id
1 'polypeptide(L)'
;MKMITYITKLIIVLLLTGCSSGKLIMNHTQETVTAGHEAISESQKYFSALLILQQKRASVIYATQPNCKFNIDGNITVRIAEDPIPNPNTPLCATPLDIQKKNAMTMSIMPLHEKMFKPDMDILSAFSDYLTALTVYTSDPKHPIGDLVNKALSKAESVKALANLTDNQKKSINGLAAFLQRLAEEEKNGRDISKLIKNEGQKQADNLNLVKKDIHQLKDKYDNIMRRDIFNFSVDNFNKRNRDYPHPLDIEKSSDYIDKLMTLNNLTQKSIKEPTAAERAIDAFQKYHIGLISIIDDKITDEKIKEERIKIQKDNLKEAVGYIKDIVKEFTPLLVATL
;
A
#
# COMPACT_ATOMS: atom_id res chain seq x y z
N MET A 1 -41.08 25.32 36.59
CA MET A 1 -40.70 25.59 35.17
C MET A 1 -39.19 25.59 34.88
N LYS A 2 -38.28 26.05 35.75
CA LYS A 2 -36.82 26.08 35.44
C LYS A 2 -36.14 24.70 35.31
N MET A 3 -36.61 23.67 36.00
CA MET A 3 -35.98 22.33 36.01
C MET A 3 -36.17 21.55 34.68
N ILE A 4 -37.32 21.72 34.02
CA ILE A 4 -37.63 21.07 32.74
C ILE A 4 -36.66 21.60 31.66
N THR A 5 -36.40 22.91 31.62
CA THR A 5 -35.55 23.55 30.61
C THR A 5 -34.08 23.12 30.66
N TYR A 6 -33.55 22.76 31.83
CA TYR A 6 -32.18 22.24 31.97
C TYR A 6 -32.08 20.77 31.53
N ILE A 7 -33.07 19.94 31.85
CA ILE A 7 -33.11 18.53 31.44
C ILE A 7 -33.24 18.42 29.92
N THR A 8 -34.09 19.24 29.29
CA THR A 8 -34.22 19.25 27.82
C THR A 8 -32.91 19.68 27.14
N LYS A 9 -32.22 20.71 27.67
CA LYS A 9 -30.91 21.13 27.14
C LYS A 9 -29.85 20.04 27.30
N LEU A 10 -29.82 19.32 28.43
CA LEU A 10 -28.83 18.27 28.67
C LEU A 10 -29.04 17.07 27.73
N ILE A 11 -30.30 16.66 27.52
CA ILE A 11 -30.68 15.57 26.61
C ILE A 11 -30.39 15.94 25.14
N ILE A 12 -30.68 17.18 24.74
CA ILE A 12 -30.37 17.67 23.39
C ILE A 12 -28.85 17.70 23.16
N VAL A 13 -28.06 18.18 24.14
CA VAL A 13 -26.59 18.16 24.03
C VAL A 13 -26.05 16.73 23.94
N LEU A 14 -26.57 15.78 24.72
CA LEU A 14 -26.20 14.36 24.67
C LEU A 14 -26.58 13.68 23.33
N LEU A 15 -27.77 13.98 22.79
CA LEU A 15 -28.22 13.47 21.49
C LEU A 15 -27.38 14.06 20.33
N LEU A 16 -27.07 15.36 20.39
CA LEU A 16 -26.29 16.05 19.37
C LEU A 16 -24.83 15.63 19.35
N THR A 17 -24.20 15.43 20.52
CA THR A 17 -22.80 14.98 20.59
C THR A 17 -22.66 13.52 20.16
N GLY A 18 -23.56 12.64 20.62
CA GLY A 18 -23.59 11.23 20.20
C GLY A 18 -23.83 11.04 18.70
N CYS A 19 -24.76 11.81 18.12
CA CYS A 19 -25.06 11.74 16.69
C CYS A 19 -23.94 12.37 15.83
N SER A 20 -23.25 13.40 16.34
CA SER A 20 -22.12 14.02 15.64
C SER A 20 -20.89 13.11 15.55
N SER A 21 -20.55 12.42 16.65
CA SER A 21 -19.43 11.47 16.67
C SER A 21 -19.71 10.26 15.79
N GLY A 22 -20.94 9.72 15.80
CA GLY A 22 -21.32 8.60 14.93
C GLY A 22 -21.18 8.91 13.45
N LYS A 23 -21.71 10.07 12.99
CA LYS A 23 -21.60 10.50 11.59
C LYS A 23 -20.15 10.74 11.16
N LEU A 24 -19.34 11.34 12.02
CA LEU A 24 -17.92 11.59 11.76
C LEU A 24 -17.12 10.28 11.65
N ILE A 25 -17.35 9.32 12.55
CA ILE A 25 -16.72 7.99 12.50
C ILE A 25 -17.10 7.28 11.20
N MET A 26 -18.38 7.30 10.81
CA MET A 26 -18.86 6.65 9.59
C MET A 26 -18.18 7.22 8.33
N ASN A 27 -18.13 8.56 8.19
CA ASN A 27 -17.44 9.23 7.08
C ASN A 27 -15.97 8.80 6.99
N HIS A 28 -15.23 8.92 8.10
CA HIS A 28 -13.80 8.62 8.13
C HIS A 28 -13.51 7.13 7.96
N THR A 29 -14.42 6.23 8.36
CA THR A 29 -14.25 4.80 8.08
C THR A 29 -14.37 4.50 6.59
N GLN A 30 -15.34 5.12 5.90
CA GLN A 30 -15.50 4.97 4.45
C GLN A 30 -14.30 5.52 3.66
N GLU A 31 -13.76 6.68 4.08
CA GLU A 31 -12.53 7.25 3.51
C GLU A 31 -11.34 6.31 3.71
N THR A 32 -11.20 5.75 4.91
CA THR A 32 -10.13 4.81 5.25
C THR A 32 -10.21 3.53 4.41
N VAL A 33 -11.42 2.96 4.23
CA VAL A 33 -11.65 1.80 3.34
C VAL A 33 -11.31 2.13 1.89
N THR A 34 -11.71 3.32 1.41
CA THR A 34 -11.42 3.78 0.04
C THR A 34 -9.91 3.90 -0.18
N ALA A 35 -9.20 4.52 0.76
CA ALA A 35 -7.74 4.64 0.71
C ALA A 35 -7.04 3.26 0.76
N GLY A 36 -7.59 2.30 1.51
CA GLY A 36 -7.10 0.92 1.52
C GLY A 36 -7.21 0.23 0.15
N HIS A 37 -8.36 0.38 -0.53
CA HIS A 37 -8.52 -0.14 -1.89
C HIS A 37 -7.59 0.54 -2.89
N GLU A 38 -7.40 1.85 -2.77
CA GLU A 38 -6.45 2.59 -3.59
C GLU A 38 -5.01 2.11 -3.36
N ALA A 39 -4.60 1.89 -2.10
CA ALA A 39 -3.29 1.33 -1.77
C ALA A 39 -3.05 -0.03 -2.42
N ILE A 40 -4.04 -0.92 -2.42
CA ILE A 40 -3.99 -2.22 -3.11
C ILE A 40 -3.84 -2.01 -4.62
N SER A 41 -4.71 -1.20 -5.23
CA SER A 41 -4.71 -0.93 -6.68
C SER A 41 -3.38 -0.32 -7.15
N GLU A 42 -2.89 0.71 -6.48
CA GLU A 42 -1.65 1.41 -6.86
C GLU A 42 -0.42 0.52 -6.63
N SER A 43 -0.42 -0.31 -5.58
CA SER A 43 0.63 -1.31 -5.37
C SER A 43 0.65 -2.34 -6.50
N GLN A 44 -0.52 -2.87 -6.88
CA GLN A 44 -0.63 -3.84 -7.99
C GLN A 44 -0.16 -3.25 -9.32
N LYS A 45 -0.58 -2.02 -9.65
CA LYS A 45 -0.14 -1.31 -10.86
C LYS A 45 1.37 -1.11 -10.85
N TYR A 46 1.92 -0.68 -9.71
CA TYR A 46 3.35 -0.44 -9.55
C TYR A 46 4.15 -1.73 -9.75
N PHE A 47 3.82 -2.82 -9.07
CA PHE A 47 4.52 -4.10 -9.21
C PHE A 47 4.42 -4.66 -10.62
N SER A 48 3.25 -4.56 -11.25
CA SER A 48 3.05 -4.97 -12.65
C SER A 48 3.95 -4.17 -13.60
N ALA A 49 4.06 -2.85 -13.38
CA ALA A 49 4.94 -1.99 -14.17
C ALA A 49 6.42 -2.41 -14.03
N LEU A 50 6.90 -2.70 -12.82
CA LEU A 50 8.27 -3.18 -12.60
C LEU A 50 8.53 -4.51 -13.31
N LEU A 51 7.61 -5.47 -13.20
CA LEU A 51 7.71 -6.78 -13.86
C LEU A 51 7.75 -6.65 -15.38
N ILE A 52 6.91 -5.79 -15.96
CA ILE A 52 6.89 -5.53 -17.41
C ILE A 52 8.20 -4.87 -17.85
N LEU A 53 8.72 -3.92 -17.08
CA LEU A 53 9.96 -3.20 -17.42
C LEU A 53 11.18 -4.15 -17.42
N GLN A 54 11.33 -5.03 -16.42
CA GLN A 54 12.40 -6.03 -16.45
C GLN A 54 12.25 -7.01 -17.62
N GLN A 55 11.03 -7.45 -17.95
CA GLN A 55 10.80 -8.35 -19.08
C GLN A 55 11.17 -7.71 -20.42
N LYS A 56 10.77 -6.44 -20.62
CA LYS A 56 11.15 -5.68 -21.83
C LYS A 56 12.66 -5.54 -21.94
N ARG A 57 13.33 -5.24 -20.83
CA ARG A 57 14.80 -5.13 -20.80
C ARG A 57 15.48 -6.47 -21.06
N ALA A 58 15.00 -7.55 -20.45
CA ALA A 58 15.49 -8.91 -20.70
C ALA A 58 15.36 -9.30 -22.18
N SER A 59 14.22 -8.95 -22.79
CA SER A 59 13.96 -9.23 -24.21
C SER A 59 14.92 -8.48 -25.13
N VAL A 60 15.22 -7.20 -24.82
CA VAL A 60 16.19 -6.40 -25.57
C VAL A 60 17.59 -7.01 -25.47
N ILE A 61 18.01 -7.45 -24.28
CA ILE A 61 19.31 -8.12 -24.09
C ILE A 61 19.37 -9.47 -24.83
N TYR A 62 18.28 -10.25 -24.77
CA TYR A 62 18.21 -11.54 -25.46
C TYR A 62 18.31 -11.40 -26.98
N ALA A 63 17.56 -10.46 -27.54
CA ALA A 63 17.53 -10.24 -28.98
C ALA A 63 18.91 -9.86 -29.55
N THR A 64 19.78 -9.24 -28.75
CA THR A 64 21.13 -8.86 -29.16
C THR A 64 22.21 -9.86 -28.74
N GLN A 65 21.93 -10.74 -27.78
CA GLN A 65 22.88 -11.73 -27.26
C GLN A 65 22.20 -13.11 -27.17
N PRO A 66 21.82 -13.74 -28.31
CA PRO A 66 21.09 -15.01 -28.32
C PRO A 66 21.90 -16.19 -27.76
N ASN A 67 23.22 -16.04 -27.68
CA ASN A 67 24.15 -16.99 -27.05
C ASN A 67 24.10 -16.94 -25.51
N CYS A 68 23.47 -15.92 -24.92
CA CYS A 68 23.19 -15.84 -23.50
C CYS A 68 21.93 -16.62 -23.14
N LYS A 69 22.10 -17.77 -22.47
CA LYS A 69 20.98 -18.53 -21.90
C LYS A 69 20.67 -18.03 -20.49
N PHE A 70 19.44 -17.60 -20.26
CA PHE A 70 18.94 -17.36 -18.91
C PHE A 70 18.77 -18.69 -18.18
N ASN A 71 19.12 -18.72 -16.90
CA ASN A 71 18.66 -19.79 -16.04
C ASN A 71 17.18 -19.58 -15.68
N ILE A 72 16.58 -20.57 -15.03
CA ILE A 72 15.17 -20.52 -14.58
C ILE A 72 14.87 -19.36 -13.61
N ASP A 73 15.91 -18.81 -12.99
CA ASP A 73 15.83 -17.69 -12.04
C ASP A 73 15.98 -16.33 -12.72
N GLY A 74 16.06 -16.28 -14.07
CA GLY A 74 16.21 -15.04 -14.82
C GLY A 74 17.59 -14.38 -14.67
N ASN A 75 18.61 -15.17 -14.34
CA ASN A 75 19.99 -14.73 -14.29
C ASN A 75 20.75 -15.09 -15.57
N ILE A 76 21.75 -14.29 -15.90
CA ILE A 76 22.77 -14.62 -16.93
C ILE A 76 24.15 -14.66 -16.29
N THR A 77 25.02 -15.51 -16.82
CA THR A 77 26.43 -15.52 -16.44
C THR A 77 27.24 -14.88 -17.56
N VAL A 78 27.90 -13.78 -17.25
CA VAL A 78 28.65 -12.97 -18.20
C VAL A 78 30.13 -13.02 -17.89
N ARG A 79 30.95 -12.85 -18.92
CA ARG A 79 32.40 -12.78 -18.75
C ARG A 79 32.78 -11.48 -18.06
N ILE A 80 33.72 -11.55 -17.14
CA ILE A 80 34.44 -10.38 -16.66
C ILE A 80 35.58 -10.16 -17.66
N ALA A 81 35.53 -9.07 -18.42
CA ALA A 81 36.60 -8.75 -19.37
C ALA A 81 37.87 -8.40 -18.60
N GLU A 82 38.91 -9.23 -18.72
CA GLU A 82 40.25 -8.93 -18.20
C GLU A 82 40.98 -7.92 -19.10
N ASP A 83 40.64 -7.88 -20.39
CA ASP A 83 41.26 -6.97 -21.36
C ASP A 83 40.58 -5.59 -21.38
N PRO A 84 41.35 -4.49 -21.48
CA PRO A 84 40.81 -3.13 -21.59
C PRO A 84 40.00 -2.91 -22.88
N ILE A 85 40.21 -3.72 -23.92
CA ILE A 85 39.45 -3.72 -25.17
C ILE A 85 39.03 -5.18 -25.47
N PRO A 86 37.76 -5.55 -25.24
CA PRO A 86 37.27 -6.89 -25.52
C PRO A 86 37.21 -7.14 -27.03
N ASN A 87 37.77 -8.27 -27.47
CA ASN A 87 37.64 -8.72 -28.86
C ASN A 87 36.14 -8.79 -29.27
N PRO A 88 35.73 -8.13 -30.38
CA PRO A 88 34.34 -8.10 -30.84
C PRO A 88 33.72 -9.49 -31.06
N ASN A 89 34.55 -10.47 -31.42
CA ASN A 89 34.14 -11.85 -31.71
C ASN A 89 33.99 -12.71 -30.45
N THR A 90 34.34 -12.19 -29.27
CA THR A 90 34.21 -12.93 -28.02
C THR A 90 32.76 -12.85 -27.52
N PRO A 91 32.08 -13.98 -27.26
CA PRO A 91 30.71 -13.97 -26.76
C PRO A 91 30.59 -13.24 -25.42
N LEU A 92 29.46 -12.57 -25.17
CA LEU A 92 29.19 -11.85 -23.91
C LEU A 92 29.03 -12.80 -22.72
N CYS A 93 28.33 -13.90 -22.95
CA CYS A 93 28.10 -14.89 -21.92
C CYS A 93 29.30 -15.78 -21.68
N ALA A 94 29.46 -16.14 -20.41
CA ALA A 94 30.55 -16.97 -19.93
C ALA A 94 30.43 -18.39 -20.50
N THR A 95 31.56 -18.91 -20.94
CA THR A 95 31.73 -20.33 -21.25
C THR A 95 32.00 -21.11 -19.96
N PRO A 96 31.85 -22.45 -19.95
CA PRO A 96 32.26 -23.26 -18.81
C PRO A 96 33.71 -23.03 -18.37
N LEU A 97 34.60 -22.71 -19.32
CA LEU A 97 36.00 -22.39 -19.04
C LEU A 97 36.16 -21.06 -18.29
N ASP A 98 35.38 -20.03 -18.66
CA ASP A 98 35.37 -18.73 -17.97
C ASP A 98 34.91 -18.88 -16.50
N ILE A 99 33.92 -19.76 -16.27
CA ILE A 99 33.43 -20.08 -14.93
C ILE A 99 34.51 -20.82 -14.11
N GLN A 100 35.17 -21.82 -14.70
CA GLN A 100 36.27 -22.55 -14.04
C GLN A 100 37.43 -21.64 -13.66
N LYS A 101 37.75 -20.66 -14.52
CA LYS A 101 38.81 -19.68 -14.28
C LYS A 101 38.41 -18.52 -13.36
N LYS A 102 37.15 -18.49 -12.87
CA LYS A 102 36.57 -17.39 -12.06
C LYS A 102 36.54 -16.04 -12.77
N ASN A 103 36.51 -16.03 -14.10
CA ASN A 103 36.44 -14.84 -14.95
C ASN A 103 35.00 -14.57 -15.41
N ALA A 104 34.05 -14.78 -14.51
CA ALA A 104 32.63 -14.69 -14.81
C ALA A 104 31.86 -14.09 -13.63
N MET A 105 30.84 -13.30 -13.91
CA MET A 105 29.90 -12.76 -12.94
C MET A 105 28.48 -13.15 -13.32
N THR A 106 27.64 -13.41 -12.33
CA THR A 106 26.22 -13.64 -12.53
C THR A 106 25.47 -12.33 -12.35
N MET A 107 24.64 -11.99 -13.34
CA MET A 107 23.78 -10.82 -13.32
C MET A 107 22.33 -11.23 -13.27
N SER A 108 21.57 -10.60 -12.38
CA SER A 108 20.12 -10.84 -12.30
C SER A 108 19.39 -9.90 -13.24
N ILE A 109 18.82 -10.45 -14.32
CA ILE A 109 18.07 -9.65 -15.30
C ILE A 109 16.60 -9.55 -14.91
N MET A 110 16.10 -10.49 -14.12
CA MET A 110 14.76 -10.49 -13.55
C MET A 110 14.82 -10.58 -12.01
N PRO A 111 15.30 -9.51 -11.32
CA PRO A 111 15.55 -9.54 -9.88
C PRO A 111 14.28 -9.59 -9.02
N LEU A 112 13.12 -9.39 -9.64
CA LEU A 112 11.81 -9.43 -9.00
C LEU A 112 10.99 -10.60 -9.52
N HIS A 113 10.24 -11.22 -8.61
CA HIS A 113 9.24 -12.24 -8.92
C HIS A 113 7.89 -11.86 -8.32
N GLU A 114 6.80 -12.27 -8.96
CA GLU A 114 5.43 -11.99 -8.50
C GLU A 114 5.20 -12.44 -7.04
N LYS A 115 5.81 -13.58 -6.67
CA LYS A 115 5.76 -14.12 -5.30
C LYS A 115 6.39 -13.22 -4.24
N MET A 116 7.25 -12.27 -4.62
CA MET A 116 7.85 -11.30 -3.68
C MET A 116 6.86 -10.21 -3.27
N PHE A 117 5.91 -9.86 -4.13
CA PHE A 117 4.93 -8.80 -3.87
C PHE A 117 3.64 -9.31 -3.26
N LYS A 118 3.33 -10.60 -3.51
CA LYS A 118 2.10 -11.23 -3.05
C LYS A 118 1.87 -11.07 -1.54
N PRO A 119 2.88 -11.24 -0.66
CA PRO A 119 2.67 -11.02 0.77
C PRO A 119 2.23 -9.59 1.10
N ASP A 120 2.88 -8.56 0.56
CA ASP A 120 2.47 -7.16 0.83
C ASP A 120 1.04 -6.88 0.38
N MET A 121 0.66 -7.39 -0.80
CA MET A 121 -0.69 -7.28 -1.33
C MET A 121 -1.72 -7.98 -0.44
N ASP A 122 -1.41 -9.19 0.02
CA ASP A 122 -2.30 -9.97 0.88
C ASP A 122 -2.41 -9.33 2.29
N ILE A 123 -1.33 -8.71 2.81
CA ILE A 123 -1.34 -7.93 4.06
C ILE A 123 -2.24 -6.69 3.91
N LEU A 124 -2.08 -5.90 2.85
CA LEU A 124 -2.95 -4.74 2.58
C LEU A 124 -4.41 -5.15 2.46
N SER A 125 -4.67 -6.29 1.82
CA SER A 125 -6.02 -6.85 1.70
C SER A 125 -6.59 -7.27 3.06
N ALA A 126 -5.80 -7.86 3.95
CA ALA A 126 -6.24 -8.17 5.32
C ALA A 126 -6.56 -6.91 6.14
N PHE A 127 -5.76 -5.84 6.00
CA PHE A 127 -6.08 -4.53 6.58
C PHE A 127 -7.39 -3.95 6.05
N SER A 128 -7.63 -4.05 4.74
CA SER A 128 -8.86 -3.56 4.11
C SER A 128 -10.10 -4.35 4.55
N ASP A 129 -10.00 -5.68 4.66
CA ASP A 129 -11.08 -6.53 5.20
C ASP A 129 -11.40 -6.16 6.67
N TYR A 130 -10.38 -5.93 7.49
CA TYR A 130 -10.54 -5.44 8.87
C TYR A 130 -11.32 -4.13 8.93
N LEU A 131 -10.99 -3.17 8.08
CA LEU A 131 -11.66 -1.87 8.09
C LEU A 131 -13.08 -1.95 7.57
N THR A 132 -13.36 -2.88 6.67
CA THR A 132 -14.74 -3.20 6.26
C THR A 132 -15.56 -3.68 7.47
N ALA A 133 -14.97 -4.54 8.32
CA ALA A 133 -15.60 -4.96 9.58
C ALA A 133 -15.82 -3.75 10.51
N LEU A 134 -14.84 -2.85 10.60
CA LEU A 134 -14.95 -1.63 11.40
C LEU A 134 -16.06 -0.70 10.88
N THR A 135 -16.25 -0.56 9.57
CA THR A 135 -17.34 0.24 8.99
C THR A 135 -18.71 -0.26 9.41
N VAL A 136 -18.89 -1.59 9.40
CA VAL A 136 -20.15 -2.21 9.82
C VAL A 136 -20.38 -1.96 11.30
N TYR A 137 -19.36 -2.15 12.14
CA TYR A 137 -19.46 -1.89 13.58
C TYR A 137 -19.77 -0.43 13.90
N THR A 138 -19.15 0.52 13.21
CA THR A 138 -19.35 1.94 13.50
C THR A 138 -20.68 2.47 12.98
N SER A 139 -21.26 1.81 11.97
CA SER A 139 -22.60 2.11 11.45
C SER A 139 -23.71 1.55 12.36
N ASP A 140 -23.53 0.33 12.85
CA ASP A 140 -24.42 -0.31 13.82
C ASP A 140 -23.61 -1.18 14.81
N PRO A 141 -23.30 -0.66 16.02
CA PRO A 141 -22.52 -1.39 17.02
C PRO A 141 -23.20 -2.66 17.54
N LYS A 142 -24.50 -2.85 17.26
CA LYS A 142 -25.23 -4.08 17.62
C LYS A 142 -25.16 -5.13 16.51
N HIS A 143 -24.72 -4.75 15.31
CA HIS A 143 -24.55 -5.69 14.23
C HIS A 143 -23.33 -6.58 14.52
N PRO A 144 -23.48 -7.91 14.50
CA PRO A 144 -22.36 -8.81 14.71
C PRO A 144 -21.35 -8.66 13.56
N ILE A 145 -20.08 -8.45 13.90
CA ILE A 145 -19.01 -8.33 12.91
C ILE A 145 -18.07 -9.54 12.92
N GLY A 146 -18.33 -10.54 13.76
CA GLY A 146 -17.47 -11.71 13.96
C GLY A 146 -17.06 -12.38 12.65
N ASP A 147 -17.97 -12.59 11.70
CA ASP A 147 -17.64 -13.21 10.41
C ASP A 147 -16.68 -12.35 9.56
N LEU A 148 -16.83 -11.03 9.60
CA LEU A 148 -15.94 -10.10 8.87
C LEU A 148 -14.56 -10.06 9.52
N VAL A 149 -14.49 -10.06 10.85
CA VAL A 149 -13.23 -10.11 11.59
C VAL A 149 -12.53 -11.46 11.35
N ASN A 150 -13.27 -12.58 11.38
CA ASN A 150 -12.74 -13.91 11.11
C ASN A 150 -12.21 -14.04 9.67
N LYS A 151 -12.87 -13.42 8.69
CA LYS A 151 -12.37 -13.34 7.31
C LYS A 151 -11.02 -12.63 7.23
N ALA A 152 -10.90 -11.46 7.87
CA ALA A 152 -9.65 -10.71 7.94
C ALA A 152 -8.54 -11.53 8.64
N LEU A 153 -8.88 -12.17 9.77
CA LEU A 153 -7.97 -13.01 10.54
C LEU A 153 -7.48 -14.23 9.75
N SER A 154 -8.38 -14.94 9.07
CA SER A 154 -8.04 -16.10 8.24
C SER A 154 -7.06 -15.72 7.12
N LYS A 155 -7.27 -14.55 6.50
CA LYS A 155 -6.33 -14.01 5.50
C LYS A 155 -4.97 -13.68 6.13
N ALA A 156 -4.97 -13.04 7.29
CA ALA A 156 -3.73 -12.71 8.02
C ALA A 156 -2.92 -13.96 8.41
N GLU A 157 -3.58 -14.99 8.95
CA GLU A 157 -2.93 -16.26 9.31
C GLU A 157 -2.42 -17.02 8.07
N SER A 158 -3.15 -16.96 6.95
CA SER A 158 -2.70 -17.57 5.69
C SER A 158 -1.40 -16.95 5.18
N VAL A 159 -1.25 -15.62 5.29
CA VAL A 159 0.00 -14.92 4.93
C VAL A 159 1.11 -15.27 5.91
N LYS A 160 0.82 -15.27 7.21
CA LYS A 160 1.79 -15.61 8.28
C LYS A 160 2.37 -17.02 8.13
N ALA A 161 1.63 -17.96 7.53
CA ALA A 161 2.10 -19.32 7.25
C ALA A 161 3.07 -19.43 6.06
N LEU A 162 3.33 -18.35 5.32
CA LEU A 162 4.27 -18.36 4.20
C LEU A 162 5.73 -18.50 4.69
N ALA A 163 6.49 -19.41 4.06
CA ALA A 163 7.86 -19.72 4.48
C ALA A 163 8.87 -18.57 4.23
N ASN A 164 8.60 -17.70 3.25
CA ASN A 164 9.55 -16.73 2.71
C ASN A 164 9.09 -15.28 2.88
N LEU A 165 8.79 -14.89 4.12
CA LEU A 165 8.47 -13.50 4.46
C LEU A 165 9.73 -12.71 4.86
N THR A 166 9.78 -11.43 4.47
CA THR A 166 10.78 -10.49 4.98
C THR A 166 10.54 -10.17 6.45
N ASP A 167 11.51 -9.56 7.13
CA ASP A 167 11.35 -9.15 8.53
C ASP A 167 10.25 -8.10 8.72
N ASN A 168 10.08 -7.19 7.75
CA ASN A 168 9.01 -6.20 7.78
C ASN A 168 7.64 -6.86 7.60
N GLN A 169 7.50 -7.76 6.64
CA GLN A 169 6.27 -8.53 6.41
C GLN A 169 5.91 -9.37 7.64
N LYS A 170 6.86 -10.11 8.22
CA LYS A 170 6.66 -10.91 9.44
C LYS A 170 6.16 -10.06 10.60
N LYS A 171 6.80 -8.93 10.87
CA LYS A 171 6.41 -8.04 11.98
C LYS A 171 5.02 -7.47 11.75
N SER A 172 4.75 -6.98 10.54
CA SER A 172 3.44 -6.41 10.17
C SER A 172 2.31 -7.44 10.33
N ILE A 173 2.47 -8.63 9.74
CA ILE A 173 1.41 -9.64 9.72
C ILE A 173 1.19 -10.30 11.08
N ASN A 174 2.24 -10.53 11.87
CA ASN A 174 2.10 -11.04 13.23
C ASN A 174 1.37 -10.02 14.12
N GLY A 175 1.69 -8.73 13.97
CA GLY A 175 1.02 -7.66 14.69
C GLY A 175 -0.46 -7.52 14.32
N LEU A 176 -0.79 -7.65 13.03
CA LEU A 176 -2.17 -7.63 12.54
C LEU A 176 -2.95 -8.87 13.00
N ALA A 177 -2.41 -10.07 12.83
CA ALA A 177 -3.08 -11.31 13.18
C ALA A 177 -3.38 -11.39 14.69
N ALA A 178 -2.42 -11.03 15.55
CA ALA A 178 -2.62 -11.00 17.00
C ALA A 178 -3.72 -10.01 17.41
N PHE A 179 -3.77 -8.84 16.77
CA PHE A 179 -4.83 -7.85 17.00
C PHE A 179 -6.19 -8.37 16.56
N LEU A 180 -6.29 -8.97 15.36
CA LEU A 180 -7.55 -9.52 14.84
C LEU A 180 -8.06 -10.69 15.66
N GLN A 181 -7.16 -11.54 16.17
CA GLN A 181 -7.52 -12.61 17.09
C GLN A 181 -8.16 -12.05 18.37
N ARG A 182 -7.52 -11.05 18.98
CA ARG A 182 -8.09 -10.38 20.16
C ARG A 182 -9.40 -9.67 19.85
N LEU A 183 -9.52 -9.07 18.67
CA LEU A 183 -10.75 -8.41 18.23
C LEU A 183 -11.91 -9.40 18.12
N ALA A 184 -11.67 -10.57 17.52
CA ALA A 184 -12.65 -11.64 17.43
C ALA A 184 -13.04 -12.19 18.82
N GLU A 185 -12.08 -12.33 19.73
CA GLU A 185 -12.35 -12.77 21.11
C GLU A 185 -13.15 -11.75 21.92
N GLU A 186 -12.88 -10.45 21.78
CA GLU A 186 -13.66 -9.40 22.46
C GLU A 186 -15.09 -9.37 21.91
N GLU A 187 -15.27 -9.42 20.59
CA GLU A 187 -16.59 -9.40 19.94
C GLU A 187 -17.44 -10.62 20.32
N LYS A 188 -16.86 -11.84 20.26
CA LYS A 188 -17.54 -13.08 20.66
C LYS A 188 -18.06 -13.06 22.10
N ASN A 189 -17.37 -12.34 22.98
CA ASN A 189 -17.74 -12.18 24.38
C ASN A 189 -18.69 -10.99 24.63
N GLY A 190 -19.18 -10.32 23.58
CA GLY A 190 -20.06 -9.15 23.67
C GLY A 190 -19.40 -7.94 24.32
N ARG A 191 -18.05 -7.87 24.30
CA ARG A 191 -17.28 -6.77 24.89
C ARG A 191 -17.13 -5.64 23.88
N ASP A 192 -17.05 -4.41 24.40
CA ASP A 192 -16.85 -3.22 23.58
C ASP A 192 -15.46 -3.22 22.94
N ILE A 193 -15.43 -3.54 21.64
CA ILE A 193 -14.21 -3.61 20.84
C ILE A 193 -13.55 -2.23 20.63
N SER A 194 -14.26 -1.13 20.89
CA SER A 194 -13.71 0.22 20.75
C SER A 194 -12.50 0.44 21.66
N LYS A 195 -12.48 -0.18 22.84
CA LYS A 195 -11.32 -0.12 23.76
C LYS A 195 -10.08 -0.78 23.16
N LEU A 196 -10.24 -1.91 22.49
CA LEU A 196 -9.13 -2.59 21.82
C LEU A 196 -8.60 -1.74 20.66
N ILE A 197 -9.50 -1.16 19.87
CA ILE A 197 -9.15 -0.27 18.75
C ILE A 197 -8.40 0.97 19.26
N LYS A 198 -8.82 1.57 20.38
CA LYS A 198 -8.10 2.70 21.00
C LYS A 198 -6.67 2.33 21.42
N ASN A 199 -6.50 1.17 22.05
CA ASN A 199 -5.22 0.77 22.61
C ASN A 199 -4.23 0.27 21.55
N GLU A 200 -4.73 -0.32 20.46
CA GLU A 200 -3.89 -1.02 19.48
C GLU A 200 -3.99 -0.48 18.07
N GLY A 201 -4.91 0.45 17.80
CA GLY A 201 -5.09 1.06 16.49
C GLY A 201 -3.81 1.71 15.97
N GLN A 202 -3.07 2.42 16.84
CA GLN A 202 -1.80 3.04 16.44
C GLN A 202 -0.77 2.00 15.98
N LYS A 203 -0.70 0.84 16.65
CA LYS A 203 0.18 -0.26 16.23
C LYS A 203 -0.20 -0.79 14.86
N GLN A 204 -1.49 -0.75 14.49
CA GLN A 204 -1.94 -1.14 13.15
C GLN A 204 -1.48 -0.14 12.08
N ALA A 205 -1.44 1.16 12.40
CA ALA A 205 -0.82 2.16 11.53
C ALA A 205 0.70 1.92 11.38
N ASP A 206 1.38 1.54 12.45
CA ASP A 206 2.80 1.19 12.41
C ASP A 206 3.06 -0.08 11.56
N ASN A 207 2.16 -1.06 11.64
CA ASN A 207 2.20 -2.26 10.82
C ASN A 207 1.99 -1.95 9.32
N LEU A 208 1.13 -1.00 8.96
CA LEU A 208 1.00 -0.50 7.57
C LEU A 208 2.30 0.15 7.07
N ASN A 209 2.97 0.93 7.92
CA ASN A 209 4.25 1.54 7.58
C ASN A 209 5.36 0.49 7.35
N LEU A 210 5.31 -0.66 8.02
CA LEU A 210 6.22 -1.78 7.72
C LEU A 210 6.01 -2.34 6.31
N VAL A 211 4.77 -2.43 5.84
CA VAL A 211 4.48 -2.83 4.44
C VAL A 211 5.06 -1.81 3.47
N LYS A 212 4.86 -0.51 3.73
CA LYS A 212 5.46 0.56 2.91
C LYS A 212 6.98 0.43 2.82
N LYS A 213 7.65 0.17 3.96
CA LYS A 213 9.10 -0.04 4.02
C LYS A 213 9.55 -1.25 3.22
N ASP A 214 8.77 -2.33 3.21
CA ASP A 214 9.07 -3.51 2.40
C ASP A 214 9.03 -3.20 0.89
N ILE A 215 7.97 -2.52 0.46
CA ILE A 215 7.80 -2.06 -0.93
C ILE A 215 8.96 -1.13 -1.34
N HIS A 216 9.38 -0.25 -0.45
CA HIS A 216 10.55 0.62 -0.66
C HIS A 216 11.84 -0.20 -0.82
N GLN A 217 12.07 -1.22 0.00
CA GLN A 217 13.24 -2.09 -0.11
C GLN A 217 13.24 -2.90 -1.43
N LEU A 218 12.08 -3.37 -1.88
CA LEU A 218 11.93 -4.02 -3.18
C LEU A 218 12.24 -3.06 -4.34
N LYS A 219 11.78 -1.81 -4.24
CA LYS A 219 12.13 -0.73 -5.17
C LYS A 219 13.64 -0.50 -5.22
N ASP A 220 14.29 -0.34 -4.07
CA ASP A 220 15.74 -0.08 -3.99
C ASP A 220 16.54 -1.25 -4.58
N LYS A 221 16.13 -2.48 -4.28
CA LYS A 221 16.74 -3.67 -4.89
C LYS A 221 16.61 -3.65 -6.40
N TYR A 222 15.43 -3.31 -6.92
CA TYR A 222 15.18 -3.21 -8.36
C TYR A 222 16.01 -2.11 -9.02
N ASP A 223 16.00 -0.88 -8.47
CA ASP A 223 16.77 0.25 -9.02
C ASP A 223 18.26 -0.06 -9.05
N ASN A 224 18.80 -0.59 -7.95
CA ASN A 224 20.22 -0.93 -7.88
C ASN A 224 20.62 -1.92 -8.98
N ILE A 225 19.88 -3.02 -9.14
CA ILE A 225 20.20 -4.05 -10.15
C ILE A 225 19.97 -3.51 -11.58
N MET A 226 18.85 -2.83 -11.82
CA MET A 226 18.50 -2.37 -13.17
C MET A 226 19.39 -1.24 -13.68
N ARG A 227 19.74 -0.29 -12.81
CA ARG A 227 20.54 0.88 -13.15
C ARG A 227 22.03 0.60 -13.09
N ARG A 228 22.54 0.02 -12.00
CA ARG A 228 24.00 -0.13 -11.83
C ARG A 228 24.52 -1.34 -12.58
N ASP A 229 23.82 -2.47 -12.48
CA ASP A 229 24.36 -3.72 -13.01
C ASP A 229 23.95 -3.86 -14.47
N ILE A 230 22.66 -3.86 -14.79
CA ILE A 230 22.22 -4.20 -16.15
C ILE A 230 22.46 -3.07 -17.15
N PHE A 231 22.08 -1.83 -16.83
CA PHE A 231 22.23 -0.71 -17.78
C PHE A 231 23.70 -0.45 -18.10
N ASN A 232 24.54 -0.21 -17.09
CA ASN A 232 25.95 0.10 -17.30
C ASN A 232 26.66 -1.06 -18.00
N PHE A 233 26.43 -2.31 -17.58
CA PHE A 233 27.01 -3.46 -18.25
C PHE A 233 26.60 -3.57 -19.72
N SER A 234 25.33 -3.31 -20.06
CA SER A 234 24.82 -3.42 -21.43
C SER A 234 25.40 -2.32 -22.33
N VAL A 235 25.49 -1.09 -21.82
CA VAL A 235 26.07 0.05 -22.53
C VAL A 235 27.59 -0.08 -22.66
N ASP A 236 28.29 -0.44 -21.58
CA ASP A 236 29.74 -0.59 -21.57
C ASP A 236 30.22 -1.72 -22.47
N ASN A 237 29.56 -2.89 -22.43
CA ASN A 237 29.94 -3.99 -23.33
C ASN A 237 29.75 -3.62 -24.79
N PHE A 238 28.65 -2.95 -25.09
CA PHE A 238 28.35 -2.55 -26.43
C PHE A 238 29.38 -1.52 -26.96
N ASN A 239 29.63 -0.46 -26.19
CA ASN A 239 30.58 0.59 -26.57
C ASN A 239 32.02 0.06 -26.70
N LYS A 240 32.40 -0.92 -25.88
CA LYS A 240 33.73 -1.53 -25.92
C LYS A 240 33.95 -2.48 -27.11
N ARG A 241 32.89 -3.15 -27.61
CA ARG A 241 32.98 -4.12 -28.71
C ARG A 241 32.92 -3.50 -30.11
N ASN A 242 32.40 -2.27 -30.23
CA ASN A 242 32.19 -1.58 -31.52
C ASN A 242 33.22 -0.47 -31.82
N ARG A 243 34.34 -0.38 -31.07
CA ARG A 243 35.26 0.77 -31.14
C ARG A 243 36.01 0.94 -32.47
N ASP A 244 36.35 -0.16 -33.15
CA ASP A 244 37.34 -0.11 -34.23
C ASP A 244 36.80 -0.41 -35.65
N TYR A 245 35.57 -0.94 -35.80
CA TYR A 245 34.97 -1.23 -37.12
C TYR A 245 33.43 -1.07 -37.12
N PRO A 246 32.91 0.16 -37.23
CA PRO A 246 31.48 0.34 -37.34
C PRO A 246 31.05 0.10 -38.80
N HIS A 247 30.56 -1.10 -39.13
CA HIS A 247 29.82 -1.27 -40.39
C HIS A 247 28.50 -0.49 -40.31
N PRO A 248 28.05 0.21 -41.38
CA PRO A 248 26.86 1.07 -41.31
C PRO A 248 25.58 0.37 -40.82
N LEU A 249 25.36 -0.89 -41.23
CA LEU A 249 24.27 -1.75 -40.76
C LEU A 249 24.39 -2.12 -39.28
N ASP A 250 25.62 -2.20 -38.77
CA ASP A 250 25.89 -2.41 -37.35
C ASP A 250 25.71 -1.12 -36.56
N ILE A 251 25.98 0.07 -37.13
CA ILE A 251 25.71 1.39 -36.52
C ILE A 251 24.21 1.64 -36.34
N GLU A 252 23.38 1.32 -37.34
CA GLU A 252 21.93 1.55 -37.27
C GLU A 252 21.26 0.65 -36.22
N LYS A 253 21.54 -0.66 -36.27
CA LYS A 253 21.11 -1.62 -35.24
C LYS A 253 21.66 -1.25 -33.86
N SER A 254 22.85 -0.67 -33.85
CA SER A 254 23.51 -0.18 -32.65
C SER A 254 22.76 0.99 -32.01
N SER A 255 22.41 2.01 -32.79
CA SER A 255 21.62 3.16 -32.34
C SER A 255 20.27 2.69 -31.79
N ASP A 256 19.57 1.85 -32.55
CA ASP A 256 18.27 1.29 -32.14
C ASP A 256 18.32 0.54 -30.82
N TYR A 257 19.39 -0.21 -30.58
CA TYR A 257 19.59 -0.95 -29.34
C TYR A 257 19.84 -0.02 -28.15
N ILE A 258 20.76 0.94 -28.31
CA ILE A 258 21.05 1.94 -27.27
C ILE A 258 19.80 2.76 -26.97
N ASP A 259 19.08 3.22 -27.99
CA ASP A 259 17.87 4.04 -27.83
C ASP A 259 16.78 3.28 -27.08
N LYS A 260 16.59 1.99 -27.35
CA LYS A 260 15.67 1.13 -26.60
C LYS A 260 16.10 0.99 -25.13
N LEU A 261 17.39 0.77 -24.86
CA LEU A 261 17.91 0.68 -23.49
C LEU A 261 17.81 1.99 -22.72
N MET A 262 18.15 3.12 -23.36
CA MET A 262 18.00 4.47 -22.81
C MET A 262 16.55 4.78 -22.49
N THR A 263 15.63 4.46 -23.41
CA THR A 263 14.18 4.62 -23.21
C THR A 263 13.71 3.80 -22.03
N LEU A 264 14.09 2.53 -21.93
CA LEU A 264 13.75 1.67 -20.79
C LEU A 264 14.37 2.16 -19.48
N ASN A 265 15.57 2.75 -19.52
CA ASN A 265 16.20 3.36 -18.35
C ASN A 265 15.43 4.59 -17.86
N ASN A 266 15.05 5.47 -18.78
CA ASN A 266 14.23 6.64 -18.48
C ASN A 266 12.86 6.25 -17.93
N LEU A 267 12.24 5.20 -18.46
CA LEU A 267 10.98 4.65 -17.93
C LEU A 267 11.17 4.07 -16.53
N THR A 268 12.22 3.27 -16.29
CA THR A 268 12.57 2.80 -14.95
C THR A 268 12.71 3.96 -13.98
N GLN A 269 13.48 5.00 -14.32
CA GLN A 269 13.65 6.19 -13.47
C GLN A 269 12.34 6.91 -13.17
N LYS A 270 11.42 6.98 -14.14
CA LYS A 270 10.08 7.54 -13.92
C LYS A 270 9.25 6.69 -12.97
N SER A 271 9.32 5.36 -13.10
CA SER A 271 8.56 4.42 -12.29
C SER A 271 9.02 4.34 -10.83
N ILE A 272 10.32 4.53 -10.57
CA ILE A 272 10.90 4.46 -9.21
C ILE A 272 10.94 5.83 -8.50
N LYS A 273 10.36 6.89 -9.09
CA LYS A 273 10.36 8.23 -8.48
C LYS A 273 9.80 8.18 -7.06
N GLU A 274 10.50 8.83 -6.15
CA GLU A 274 10.10 8.87 -4.74
C GLU A 274 9.20 10.06 -4.40
N PRO A 275 8.17 9.86 -3.57
CA PRO A 275 7.54 8.57 -3.29
C PRO A 275 6.79 8.02 -4.52
N THR A 276 6.75 6.70 -4.67
CA THR A 276 5.98 6.01 -5.72
C THR A 276 4.48 6.17 -5.49
N ALA A 277 3.65 5.86 -6.49
CA ALA A 277 2.20 5.88 -6.32
C ALA A 277 1.72 4.92 -5.23
N ALA A 278 2.32 3.72 -5.15
CA ALA A 278 2.06 2.74 -4.10
C ALA A 278 2.40 3.28 -2.71
N GLU A 279 3.61 3.85 -2.53
CA GLU A 279 4.02 4.42 -1.24
C GLU A 279 3.11 5.58 -0.81
N ARG A 280 2.72 6.47 -1.75
CA ARG A 280 1.76 7.56 -1.48
C ARG A 280 0.39 7.04 -1.06
N ALA A 281 -0.12 6.01 -1.74
CA ALA A 281 -1.42 5.46 -1.43
C ALA A 281 -1.42 4.76 -0.05
N ILE A 282 -0.34 4.07 0.31
CA ILE A 282 -0.18 3.48 1.65
C ILE A 282 -0.05 4.58 2.72
N ASP A 283 0.66 5.67 2.43
CA ASP A 283 0.74 6.82 3.35
C ASP A 283 -0.61 7.50 3.57
N ALA A 284 -1.39 7.68 2.50
CA ALA A 284 -2.76 8.16 2.61
C ALA A 284 -3.59 7.21 3.47
N PHE A 285 -3.51 5.91 3.19
CA PHE A 285 -4.22 4.89 3.94
C PHE A 285 -3.88 4.90 5.44
N GLN A 286 -2.60 4.96 5.78
CA GLN A 286 -2.13 5.09 7.16
C GLN A 286 -2.65 6.36 7.82
N LYS A 287 -2.61 7.50 7.12
CA LYS A 287 -3.08 8.79 7.64
C LYS A 287 -4.58 8.77 7.93
N TYR A 288 -5.40 8.25 7.03
CA TYR A 288 -6.84 8.12 7.25
C TYR A 288 -7.14 7.19 8.43
N HIS A 289 -6.43 6.08 8.55
CA HIS A 289 -6.58 5.17 9.70
C HIS A 289 -6.21 5.84 11.04
N ILE A 290 -5.13 6.62 11.09
CA ILE A 290 -4.77 7.41 12.27
C ILE A 290 -5.87 8.44 12.59
N GLY A 291 -6.41 9.12 11.57
CA GLY A 291 -7.54 10.04 11.70
C GLY A 291 -8.75 9.34 12.33
N LEU A 292 -9.12 8.18 11.82
CA LEU A 292 -10.22 7.36 12.34
C LEU A 292 -10.00 6.97 13.81
N ILE A 293 -8.81 6.50 14.18
CA ILE A 293 -8.47 6.17 15.57
C ILE A 293 -8.62 7.40 16.47
N SER A 294 -8.15 8.57 16.02
CA SER A 294 -8.24 9.81 16.80
C SER A 294 -9.69 10.22 17.07
N ILE A 295 -10.60 9.94 16.12
CA ILE A 295 -12.04 10.18 16.29
C ILE A 295 -12.63 9.18 17.29
N ILE A 296 -12.30 7.88 17.15
CA ILE A 296 -12.77 6.83 18.07
C ILE A 296 -12.30 7.09 19.50
N ASP A 297 -11.05 7.56 19.68
CA ASP A 297 -10.46 7.90 20.98
C ASP A 297 -10.88 9.28 21.52
N ASP A 298 -11.67 10.06 20.75
CA ASP A 298 -12.04 11.45 21.06
C ASP A 298 -10.82 12.38 21.31
N LYS A 299 -9.65 12.02 20.75
CA LYS A 299 -8.39 12.76 20.82
C LYS A 299 -8.01 13.31 19.44
N ILE A 300 -8.95 14.01 18.82
CA ILE A 300 -8.78 14.57 17.47
C ILE A 300 -7.72 15.67 17.53
N THR A 301 -6.59 15.44 16.88
CA THR A 301 -5.49 16.41 16.75
C THR A 301 -5.48 17.13 15.41
N ASP A 302 -6.03 16.53 14.35
CA ASP A 302 -6.12 17.12 13.02
C ASP A 302 -7.17 18.24 12.97
N GLU A 303 -6.75 19.46 12.64
CA GLU A 303 -7.63 20.63 12.59
C GLU A 303 -8.76 20.49 11.57
N LYS A 304 -8.55 19.82 10.43
CA LYS A 304 -9.63 19.61 9.45
C LYS A 304 -10.72 18.71 10.01
N ILE A 305 -10.34 17.67 10.75
CA ILE A 305 -11.30 16.77 11.41
C ILE A 305 -12.04 17.52 12.53
N LYS A 306 -11.36 18.40 13.28
CA LYS A 306 -12.01 19.27 14.28
C LYS A 306 -13.05 20.20 13.64
N GLU A 307 -12.69 20.86 12.54
CA GLU A 307 -13.60 21.74 11.80
C GLU A 307 -14.82 20.98 11.26
N GLU A 308 -14.60 19.78 10.71
CA GLU A 308 -15.69 18.91 10.24
C GLU A 308 -16.61 18.49 11.39
N ARG A 309 -16.06 18.11 12.55
CA ARG A 309 -16.84 17.81 13.76
C ARG A 309 -17.71 18.99 14.17
N ILE A 310 -17.14 20.20 14.21
CA ILE A 310 -17.89 21.43 14.55
C ILE A 310 -18.99 21.69 13.52
N LYS A 311 -18.72 21.47 12.23
CA LYS A 311 -19.72 21.63 11.17
C LYS A 311 -20.88 20.65 11.36
N ILE A 312 -20.59 19.37 11.58
CA ILE A 312 -21.62 18.34 11.86
C ILE A 312 -22.44 18.72 13.10
N GLN A 313 -21.79 19.19 14.17
CA GLN A 313 -22.49 19.64 15.37
C GLN A 313 -23.41 20.83 15.11
N LYS A 314 -22.97 21.82 14.31
CA LYS A 314 -23.80 22.97 13.91
C LYS A 314 -24.99 22.55 13.08
N ASP A 315 -24.81 21.63 12.13
CA ASP A 315 -25.88 21.15 11.26
C ASP A 315 -26.90 20.34 12.06
N ASN A 316 -26.45 19.44 12.94
CA ASN A 316 -27.33 18.70 13.85
C ASN A 316 -28.10 19.66 14.78
N LEU A 317 -27.47 20.72 15.29
CA LEU A 317 -28.12 21.71 16.14
C LEU A 317 -29.22 22.46 15.38
N LYS A 318 -28.98 22.85 14.12
CA LYS A 318 -30.01 23.48 13.28
C LYS A 318 -31.20 22.55 13.08
N GLU A 319 -30.94 21.27 12.80
CA GLU A 319 -31.99 20.27 12.60
C GLU A 319 -32.81 20.06 13.89
N ALA A 320 -32.15 19.92 15.03
CA ALA A 320 -32.81 19.81 16.33
C ALA A 320 -33.68 21.03 16.68
N VAL A 321 -33.21 22.25 16.37
CA VAL A 321 -34.02 23.47 16.53
C VAL A 321 -35.23 23.45 15.59
N GLY A 322 -35.09 22.92 14.38
CA GLY A 322 -36.20 22.67 13.46
C GLY A 322 -37.26 21.74 14.07
N TYR A 323 -36.86 20.56 14.55
CA TYR A 323 -37.77 19.62 15.20
C TYR A 323 -38.47 20.23 16.42
N ILE A 324 -37.75 20.99 17.26
CA ILE A 324 -38.34 21.68 18.41
C ILE A 324 -39.38 22.70 17.94
N LYS A 325 -39.08 23.47 16.89
CA LYS A 325 -40.03 24.45 16.33
C LYS A 325 -41.30 23.77 15.84
N ASP A 326 -41.17 22.63 15.15
CA ASP A 326 -42.31 21.87 14.63
C ASP A 326 -43.15 21.27 15.75
N ILE A 327 -42.51 20.67 16.78
CA ILE A 327 -43.19 20.17 17.99
C ILE A 327 -43.94 21.31 18.70
N VAL A 328 -43.31 22.46 18.92
CA VAL A 328 -43.99 23.61 19.55
C VAL A 328 -45.17 24.06 18.69
N LYS A 329 -45.02 24.13 17.37
CA LYS A 329 -46.10 24.53 16.45
C LYS A 329 -47.29 23.57 16.47
N GLU A 330 -47.06 22.27 16.65
CA GLU A 330 -48.11 21.26 16.81
C GLU A 330 -48.77 21.27 18.20
N PHE A 331 -48.03 21.61 19.26
CA PHE A 331 -48.57 21.67 20.63
C PHE A 331 -49.21 23.00 21.00
N THR A 332 -48.87 24.10 20.32
CA THR A 332 -49.44 25.44 20.60
C THR A 332 -50.97 25.47 20.45
N PRO A 333 -51.60 24.86 19.42
CA PRO A 333 -53.06 24.79 19.31
C PRO A 333 -53.71 23.99 20.44
N LEU A 334 -53.05 22.93 20.92
CA LEU A 334 -53.55 22.07 22.01
C LEU A 334 -53.51 22.77 23.37
N LEU A 335 -52.50 23.60 23.63
CA LEU A 335 -52.40 24.41 24.85
C LEU A 335 -53.41 25.56 24.89
N VAL A 336 -53.70 26.18 23.73
CA VAL A 336 -54.70 27.25 23.60
C VAL A 336 -56.13 26.69 23.69
N ALA A 337 -56.36 25.42 23.35
CA ALA A 337 -57.65 24.75 23.52
C ALA A 337 -57.96 24.33 24.98
N THR A 338 -56.97 24.40 25.88
CA THR A 338 -57.09 24.05 27.31
C THR A 338 -57.04 25.25 28.27
N LEU A 339 -56.98 26.47 27.73
CA LEU A 339 -57.20 27.75 28.44
C LEU A 339 -58.56 28.30 28.02
#